data_AF-A0A853T0M4-F1
#
_entry.id   AF-A0A853T0M4-F1
#
_cell.length_a   1.000
_cell.length_b   1.000
_cell.length_c   1.000
_cell.angle_alpha   90.00
_cell.angle_beta   90.00
_cell.angle_gamma   90.00
#
_symmetry.space_group_name_H-M   'P 1'
#
loop_
_entity.id
_entity.type
_entity.pdbx_description
1 polymer ?
#
loop_
_entity_poly.entity_id
_entity_poly.type
_entity_poly.pdbx_seq_one_letter_code
_entity_poly.pdbx_strand_id
1 'polypeptide(L)'
;MKKETFNLTKLACLAMALLLVGCTSAPPAVQRVEVPVFTPCVKEVPQRPVYEFDQLAPAVTDGEIVLALARDWPHGRKYEVELEAVIAGCILPDEKAER
;
A
#
# COMPACT_ATOMS: atom_id res chain seq x y z
N MET A 1 -76.10 13.87 -2.81
CA MET A 1 -74.86 14.39 -3.40
C MET A 1 -73.67 14.29 -2.42
N LYS A 2 -73.28 13.08 -1.98
CA LYS A 2 -72.31 12.90 -0.86
C LYS A 2 -71.16 11.92 -1.16
N LYS A 3 -71.14 11.35 -2.38
CA LYS A 3 -70.21 10.29 -2.81
C LYS A 3 -68.93 10.85 -3.47
N GLU A 4 -69.04 11.96 -4.18
CA GLU A 4 -67.93 12.63 -4.88
C GLU A 4 -66.91 13.25 -3.90
N THR A 5 -67.39 13.90 -2.84
CA THR A 5 -66.54 14.58 -1.85
C THR A 5 -65.69 13.62 -1.02
N PHE A 6 -66.19 12.41 -0.76
CA PHE A 6 -65.50 11.36 0.02
C PHE A 6 -64.33 10.72 -0.75
N ASN A 7 -64.42 10.64 -2.07
CA ASN A 7 -63.35 10.11 -2.92
C ASN A 7 -62.21 11.12 -3.11
N LEU A 8 -62.53 12.41 -3.18
CA LEU A 8 -61.55 13.48 -3.33
C LEU A 8 -60.67 13.65 -2.06
N THR A 9 -61.29 13.54 -0.88
CA THR A 9 -60.54 13.58 0.40
C THR A 9 -59.64 12.37 0.58
N LYS A 10 -60.09 11.18 0.14
CA LYS A 10 -59.24 9.98 0.14
C LYS A 10 -58.03 10.11 -0.78
N LEU A 11 -58.20 10.64 -1.98
CA LEU A 11 -57.10 10.88 -2.93
C LEU A 11 -56.08 11.89 -2.38
N ALA A 12 -56.55 12.97 -1.75
CA ALA A 12 -55.69 13.96 -1.13
C ALA A 12 -54.87 13.38 0.05
N CYS A 13 -55.50 12.58 0.92
CA CYS A 13 -54.79 11.91 2.01
C CYS A 13 -53.77 10.88 1.50
N LEU A 14 -54.08 10.15 0.43
CA LEU A 14 -53.17 9.19 -0.18
C LEU A 14 -51.95 9.89 -0.78
N ALA A 15 -52.16 11.00 -1.49
CA ALA A 15 -51.09 11.81 -2.06
C ALA A 15 -50.19 12.41 -0.96
N MET A 16 -50.79 12.91 0.12
CA MET A 16 -50.04 13.43 1.27
C MET A 16 -49.22 12.33 1.95
N ALA A 17 -49.79 11.14 2.12
CA ALA A 17 -49.09 9.98 2.68
C ALA A 17 -47.91 9.53 1.82
N LEU A 18 -48.06 9.53 0.49
CA LEU A 18 -47.00 9.18 -0.47
C LEU A 18 -45.83 10.18 -0.43
N LEU A 19 -46.11 11.47 -0.25
CA LEU A 19 -45.09 12.51 -0.14
C LEU A 19 -44.25 12.40 1.15
N LEU A 20 -44.81 11.81 2.22
CA LEU A 20 -44.14 11.66 3.52
C LEU A 20 -43.19 10.45 3.59
N VAL A 21 -43.31 9.48 2.70
CA VAL A 21 -42.48 8.25 2.69
C VAL A 21 -41.00 8.54 2.41
N GLY A 22 -40.70 9.65 1.72
CA GLY A 22 -39.32 10.07 1.45
C GLY A 22 -38.58 10.60 2.70
N CYS A 23 -39.32 11.06 3.72
CA CYS A 23 -38.73 11.68 4.91
C CYS A 23 -38.33 10.66 6.00
N THR A 24 -38.82 9.42 5.91
CA THR A 24 -38.46 8.31 6.82
C THR A 24 -37.37 7.39 6.27
N SER A 25 -36.79 7.73 5.11
CA SER A 25 -35.72 6.92 4.51
C SER A 25 -34.47 7.00 5.38
N ALA A 26 -34.11 5.88 6.01
CA ALA A 26 -32.87 5.77 6.75
C ALA A 26 -31.67 5.98 5.80
N PRO A 27 -30.61 6.70 6.22
CA PRO A 27 -29.40 6.82 5.43
C PRO A 27 -28.86 5.44 5.05
N PRO A 28 -28.32 5.27 3.83
CA PRO A 28 -27.66 4.02 3.47
C PRO A 28 -26.54 3.72 4.48
N ALA A 29 -26.38 2.43 4.80
CA ALA A 29 -25.33 1.99 5.71
C ALA A 29 -23.94 2.39 5.18
N VAL A 30 -23.03 2.73 6.10
CA VAL A 30 -21.63 3.04 5.75
C VAL A 30 -21.02 1.84 5.04
N GLN A 31 -20.60 2.04 3.79
CA GLN A 31 -19.91 1.03 3.00
C GLN A 31 -18.39 1.19 3.17
N ARG A 32 -17.72 0.10 3.52
CA ARG A 32 -16.25 0.03 3.45
C ARG A 32 -15.87 -0.26 2.00
N VAL A 33 -15.03 0.59 1.43
CA VAL A 33 -14.48 0.41 0.08
C VAL A 33 -12.98 0.18 0.23
N GLU A 34 -12.49 -0.98 -0.23
CA GLU A 34 -11.06 -1.25 -0.30
C GLU A 34 -10.52 -0.66 -1.60
N VAL A 35 -9.69 0.37 -1.46
CA VAL A 35 -9.01 1.01 -2.59
C VAL A 35 -7.62 0.40 -2.70
N PRO A 36 -7.24 -0.19 -3.85
CA PRO A 36 -5.89 -0.69 -4.04
C PRO A 36 -4.92 0.49 -4.04
N VAL A 37 -4.02 0.53 -3.06
CA VAL A 37 -2.94 1.50 -3.00
C VAL A 37 -1.66 0.81 -3.42
N PHE A 38 -0.94 1.40 -4.37
CA PHE A 38 0.39 0.91 -4.72
C PHE A 38 1.32 1.08 -3.51
N THR A 39 1.83 -0.02 -2.99
CA THR A 39 2.85 -0.02 -1.94
C THR A 39 4.19 -0.42 -2.53
N PRO A 40 5.30 0.23 -2.15
CA PRO A 40 6.63 -0.21 -2.58
C PRO A 40 6.83 -1.67 -2.14
N CYS A 41 7.35 -2.49 -3.05
CA CYS A 41 7.62 -3.88 -2.73
C CYS A 41 8.74 -4.01 -1.68
N VAL A 42 9.79 -3.18 -1.81
CA VAL A 42 10.87 -3.12 -0.84
C VAL A 42 10.36 -2.43 0.43
N LYS A 43 10.20 -3.21 1.49
CA LYS A 43 9.72 -2.73 2.80
C LYS A 43 10.84 -2.20 3.67
N GLU A 44 12.02 -2.81 3.56
CA GLU A 44 13.19 -2.49 4.34
C GLU A 44 14.43 -2.66 3.47
N VAL A 45 15.33 -1.69 3.54
CA VAL A 45 16.62 -1.73 2.86
C VAL A 45 17.66 -2.17 3.88
N PRO A 46 18.43 -3.24 3.63
CA PRO A 46 19.52 -3.65 4.49
C PRO A 46 20.45 -2.47 4.80
N GLN A 47 20.96 -2.39 6.03
CA GLN A 47 21.86 -1.31 6.39
C GLN A 47 23.22 -1.50 5.73
N ARG A 48 23.69 -0.47 5.02
CA ARG A 48 25.03 -0.48 4.45
C ARG A 48 26.07 -0.62 5.57
N PRO A 49 27.04 -1.55 5.46
CA PRO A 49 28.13 -1.64 6.40
C PRO A 49 28.94 -0.34 6.46
N VAL A 50 29.42 -0.01 7.65
CA VAL A 50 30.43 1.04 7.81
C VAL A 50 31.78 0.42 7.48
N TYR A 51 32.30 0.74 6.30
CA TYR A 51 33.56 0.19 5.81
C TYR A 51 34.76 0.84 6.51
N GLU A 52 35.79 0.04 6.80
CA GLU A 52 37.07 0.53 7.34
C GLU A 52 37.76 1.43 6.30
N PHE A 53 37.69 1.07 5.03
CA PHE A 53 38.24 1.83 3.91
C PHE A 53 37.70 3.27 3.85
N ASP A 54 36.40 3.45 4.06
CA ASP A 54 35.74 4.76 4.01
C ASP A 54 36.20 5.71 5.14
N GLN A 55 36.89 5.18 6.16
CA GLN A 55 37.36 5.92 7.33
C GLN A 55 38.88 6.17 7.32
N LEU A 56 39.58 5.74 6.27
CA LEU A 56 41.02 5.92 6.15
C LEU A 56 41.38 7.40 5.98
N ALA A 57 42.46 7.82 6.63
CA ALA A 57 43.01 9.15 6.41
C ALA A 57 43.63 9.25 4.99
N PRO A 58 43.65 10.44 4.35
CA PRO A 58 44.14 10.59 2.98
C PRO A 58 45.60 10.21 2.71
N ALA A 59 46.42 10.04 3.75
CA ALA A 59 47.87 9.81 3.65
C ALA A 59 48.32 8.47 4.27
N VAL A 60 47.41 7.49 4.38
CA VAL A 60 47.77 6.12 4.81
C VAL A 60 48.59 5.40 3.73
N THR A 61 49.35 4.41 4.15
CA THR A 61 50.16 3.60 3.23
C THR A 61 49.30 2.65 2.39
N ASP A 62 49.76 2.29 1.20
CA ASP A 62 49.07 1.33 0.33
C ASP A 62 48.78 -0.01 1.05
N GLY A 63 49.66 -0.44 1.96
CA GLY A 63 49.46 -1.64 2.76
C GLY A 63 48.25 -1.54 3.70
N GLU A 64 48.04 -0.39 4.34
CA GLU A 64 46.88 -0.15 5.19
C GLU A 64 45.59 -0.11 4.36
N ILE A 65 45.65 0.49 3.16
CA ILE A 65 44.53 0.51 2.21
C ILE A 65 44.12 -0.92 1.82
N VAL A 66 45.08 -1.76 1.42
CA VAL A 66 44.83 -3.15 1.02
C VAL A 66 44.26 -3.97 2.18
N LEU A 67 44.75 -3.75 3.40
CA LEU A 67 44.24 -4.46 4.58
C LEU A 67 42.81 -4.05 4.94
N ALA A 68 42.48 -2.77 4.87
CA ALA A 68 41.11 -2.29 5.09
C ALA A 68 40.15 -2.90 4.06
N LEU A 69 40.52 -2.88 2.77
CA LEU A 69 39.73 -3.52 1.71
C LEU A 69 39.55 -5.02 1.93
N ALA A 70 40.60 -5.73 2.36
CA ALA A 70 40.52 -7.17 2.62
C ALA A 70 39.56 -7.50 3.77
N ARG A 71 39.46 -6.64 4.78
CA ARG A 71 38.51 -6.79 5.91
C ARG A 71 37.09 -6.42 5.52
N ASP A 72 36.93 -5.39 4.69
CA ASP A 72 35.62 -4.95 4.20
C ASP A 72 35.01 -5.92 3.19
N TRP A 73 35.84 -6.65 2.44
CA TRP A 73 35.40 -7.60 1.41
C TRP A 73 34.28 -8.56 1.85
N PRO A 74 34.44 -9.37 2.92
CA PRO A 74 33.38 -10.27 3.36
C PRO A 74 32.10 -9.53 3.81
N HIS A 75 32.22 -8.33 4.37
CA HIS A 75 31.08 -7.52 4.77
C HIS A 75 30.30 -7.01 3.56
N GLY A 76 31.01 -6.53 2.53
CA GLY A 76 30.41 -6.13 1.27
C GLY A 76 29.68 -7.28 0.58
N ARG A 77 30.31 -8.46 0.49
CA ARG A 77 29.68 -9.66 -0.10
C ARG A 77 28.41 -10.09 0.62
N LYS A 78 28.40 -10.02 1.96
CA LYS A 78 27.21 -10.33 2.74
C LYS A 78 26.08 -9.33 2.47
N TYR A 79 26.41 -8.04 2.46
CA TYR A 79 25.45 -6.97 2.18
C TYR A 79 24.85 -7.08 0.77
N GLU A 80 25.67 -7.40 -0.23
CA GLU A 80 25.20 -7.65 -1.61
C GLU A 80 24.20 -8.79 -1.67
N VAL A 81 24.46 -9.92 -0.98
CA VAL A 81 23.52 -11.05 -0.92
C VAL A 81 22.19 -10.66 -0.27
N GLU A 82 22.23 -9.86 0.80
CA GLU A 82 21.01 -9.37 1.45
C GLU A 82 20.21 -8.44 0.51
N LEU A 83 20.88 -7.56 -0.23
CA LEU A 83 20.23 -6.73 -1.24
C LEU A 83 19.62 -7.56 -2.37
N GLU A 84 20.35 -8.53 -2.89
CA GLU A 84 19.86 -9.43 -3.95
C GLU A 84 18.63 -10.20 -3.49
N ALA A 85 18.61 -10.68 -2.25
CA ALA A 85 17.45 -11.37 -1.67
C ALA A 85 16.21 -10.45 -1.58
N VAL A 86 16.38 -9.19 -1.18
CA VAL A 86 15.30 -8.19 -1.15
C VAL A 86 14.75 -7.92 -2.56
N ILE A 87 15.62 -7.77 -3.55
CA ILE A 87 15.21 -7.55 -4.94
C ILE A 87 14.52 -8.79 -5.51
N ALA A 88 15.06 -9.98 -5.27
CA ALA A 88 14.46 -11.25 -5.72
C ALA A 88 13.05 -11.45 -5.16
N GLY A 89 12.81 -11.07 -3.89
CA GLY A 89 11.47 -11.08 -3.29
C GLY A 89 10.47 -10.13 -3.96
N CYS A 90 10.95 -9.19 -4.78
CA CYS A 90 10.15 -8.21 -5.49
C CYS A 90 9.94 -8.49 -6.98
N ILE A 91 10.64 -9.46 -7.53
CA ILE A 91 10.43 -9.91 -8.90
C ILE A 91 9.38 -11.02 -8.85
N LEU A 92 8.21 -10.77 -9.45
CA LEU A 92 7.18 -11.81 -9.59
C LEU A 92 7.74 -12.97 -10.45
N PRO A 93 7.48 -14.24 -10.10
CA PRO A 93 7.68 -15.32 -11.04
C PRO A 93 6.80 -15.07 -12.26
N ASP A 94 7.38 -15.15 -13.45
CA ASP A 94 6.64 -14.96 -14.69
C ASP A 94 5.53 -16.03 -14.79
N GLU A 95 4.25 -15.61 -14.86
CA GLU A 95 3.09 -16.49 -15.07
C GLU A 95 3.16 -17.25 -16.42
N LYS A 96 4.19 -17.03 -17.25
CA LYS A 96 4.39 -17.71 -18.53
C LYS A 96 5.17 -19.03 -18.46
N ALA A 97 5.64 -19.48 -17.30
CA ALA A 97 6.37 -20.74 -17.19
C ALA A 97 5.46 -22.01 -17.13
N GLU A 98 4.14 -21.85 -17.03
CA GLU A 98 3.20 -22.98 -16.90
C GLU A 98 2.08 -22.92 -17.96
N ARG A 99 2.47 -22.93 -19.25
CA ARG A 99 1.61 -23.34 -20.36
C ARG A 99 2.37 -24.13 -21.41
#